data_AF-A0A098APM6-F1
#
_entry.id   AF-A0A098APM6-F1
#
_cell.length_a   1.000
_cell.length_b   1.000
_cell.length_c   1.000
_cell.angle_alpha   90.00
_cell.angle_beta   90.00
_cell.angle_gamma   90.00
#
_symmetry.space_group_name_H-M   'P 1'
#
loop_
_entity.id
_entity.type
_entity.pdbx_description
1 polymer ?
#
loop_
_entity_poly.entity_id
_entity_poly.type
_entity_poly.pdbx_seq_one_letter_code
_entity_poly.pdbx_strand_id
1 'polypeptide(L)'
;MIHILILKGNIVMNSKKIVPKTKTHTFDDVIEQGYCHRLSRYVPDAVVGGSYKYDSTDALPYAKKLKNTLYGQNLSVKYVASLLDMWDRACQLFHTVTGTCLADDIFTSKKIYSELYFYNTNTSDFITDEIIELVKEKHRSYSRKADEDSILSVEHEFEINPDIYYYVLGKLGWKRVKHNYLVKALAGALS
;
A
#
# COMPACT_ATOMS: atom_id res chain seq x y z
N MET A 1 -45.79 -29.23 -4.20
CA MET A 1 -44.96 -30.12 -3.34
C MET A 1 -43.66 -30.36 -4.08
N ILE A 2 -42.55 -29.77 -3.60
CA ILE A 2 -41.18 -30.32 -3.51
C ILE A 2 -40.42 -29.30 -2.65
N HIS A 3 -40.05 -29.75 -1.46
CA HIS A 3 -39.05 -29.12 -0.60
C HIS A 3 -37.67 -29.47 -1.15
N ILE A 4 -36.77 -28.49 -1.26
CA ILE A 4 -35.36 -28.70 -0.92
C ILE A 4 -34.91 -27.53 -0.04
N LEU A 5 -34.18 -27.92 1.00
CA LEU A 5 -33.87 -27.23 2.23
C LEU A 5 -32.37 -26.88 2.22
N ILE A 6 -32.05 -25.65 2.64
CA ILE A 6 -30.87 -25.18 3.42
C ILE A 6 -29.42 -25.33 2.86
N LEU A 7 -28.65 -24.22 2.84
CA LEU A 7 -27.57 -23.87 3.81
C LEU A 7 -26.55 -22.83 3.29
N LYS A 8 -26.43 -21.78 4.12
CA LYS A 8 -25.19 -21.12 4.58
C LYS A 8 -24.30 -20.42 3.56
N GLY A 9 -24.42 -19.10 3.59
CA GLY A 9 -23.33 -18.21 4.00
C GLY A 9 -22.23 -17.92 2.98
N ASN A 10 -21.50 -16.83 3.27
CA ASN A 10 -20.24 -16.40 2.64
C ASN A 10 -20.43 -15.75 1.25
N ILE A 11 -19.90 -14.58 0.93
CA ILE A 11 -18.88 -13.71 1.51
C ILE A 11 -19.33 -12.28 1.19
N VAL A 12 -19.20 -11.34 2.12
CA VAL A 12 -19.21 -9.92 1.75
C VAL A 12 -18.04 -9.74 0.79
N MET A 13 -18.32 -9.70 -0.51
CA MET A 13 -17.35 -9.28 -1.50
C MET A 13 -16.98 -7.85 -1.17
N ASN A 14 -15.97 -7.66 -0.31
CA ASN A 14 -15.11 -6.52 -0.42
C ASN A 14 -14.33 -6.71 -1.72
N SER A 15 -15.05 -6.47 -2.82
CA SER A 15 -14.48 -6.12 -4.10
C SER A 15 -13.71 -4.84 -3.85
N LYS A 16 -12.47 -4.99 -3.38
CA LYS A 16 -11.43 -4.00 -3.67
C LYS A 16 -11.26 -4.06 -5.18
N LYS A 17 -12.16 -3.35 -5.85
CA LYS A 17 -12.00 -2.84 -7.20
C LYS A 17 -10.55 -2.35 -7.24
N ILE A 18 -9.73 -2.92 -8.11
CA ILE A 18 -8.38 -2.43 -8.32
C ILE A 18 -8.57 -1.02 -8.89
N VAL A 19 -8.60 -0.03 -8.01
CA VAL A 19 -8.69 1.37 -8.39
C VAL A 19 -7.26 1.79 -8.69
N PRO A 20 -6.90 2.09 -9.95
CA PRO A 20 -5.64 2.73 -10.21
C PRO A 20 -5.77 4.16 -9.67
N LYS A 21 -5.20 4.42 -8.50
CA LYS A 21 -4.93 5.78 -8.02
C LYS A 21 -3.45 6.09 -8.17
N THR A 22 -2.94 5.89 -9.38
CA THR A 22 -1.67 6.45 -9.86
C THR A 22 -1.97 7.00 -11.25
N LYS A 23 -1.43 8.17 -11.57
CA LYS A 23 -1.84 8.95 -12.75
C LYS A 23 -1.18 8.47 -14.05
N THR A 24 -0.46 7.35 -14.05
CA THR A 24 0.47 7.06 -15.15
C THR A 24 0.51 5.62 -15.66
N HIS A 25 0.29 4.58 -14.84
CA HIS A 25 0.46 3.18 -15.32
C HIS A 25 -0.51 2.17 -14.68
N THR A 26 -1.07 1.28 -15.50
CA THR A 26 -1.82 0.07 -15.12
C THR A 26 -1.00 -1.19 -15.40
N PHE A 27 -1.35 -2.35 -14.82
CA PHE A 27 -0.65 -3.60 -15.16
C PHE A 27 -0.78 -3.96 -16.65
N ASP A 28 -1.89 -3.56 -17.28
CA ASP A 28 -2.07 -3.67 -18.72
C ASP A 28 -1.04 -2.84 -19.49
N ASP A 29 -0.78 -1.61 -19.06
CA ASP A 29 0.28 -0.76 -19.64
C ASP A 29 1.66 -1.40 -19.47
N VAL A 30 1.92 -2.02 -18.32
CA VAL A 30 3.19 -2.72 -18.04
C VAL A 30 3.41 -3.86 -19.04
N ILE A 31 2.35 -4.61 -19.37
CA ILE A 31 2.39 -5.69 -20.36
C ILE A 31 2.61 -5.12 -21.76
N GLU A 32 1.80 -4.13 -22.16
CA GLU A 32 1.82 -3.55 -23.51
C GLU A 32 3.13 -2.81 -23.82
N GLN A 33 3.72 -2.15 -22.83
CA GLN A 33 4.99 -1.42 -22.96
C GLN A 33 6.22 -2.32 -22.73
N GLY A 34 6.01 -3.62 -22.45
CA GLY A 34 7.09 -4.60 -22.28
C GLY A 34 7.93 -4.42 -21.00
N TYR A 35 7.39 -3.75 -19.98
CA TYR A 35 8.11 -3.45 -18.73
C TYR A 35 8.08 -4.55 -17.68
N CYS A 36 7.45 -5.70 -17.97
CA CYS A 36 7.43 -6.85 -17.06
C CYS A 36 8.83 -7.32 -16.64
N HIS A 37 9.85 -7.17 -17.49
CA HIS A 37 11.25 -7.49 -17.18
C HIS A 37 11.89 -6.60 -16.12
N ARG A 38 11.34 -5.41 -15.85
CA ARG A 38 11.79 -4.53 -14.77
C ARG A 38 11.15 -4.94 -13.46
N LEU A 39 9.85 -5.23 -13.51
CA LEU A 39 9.08 -5.73 -12.37
C LEU A 39 9.58 -7.10 -11.90
N SER A 40 9.99 -7.98 -12.83
CA SER A 40 10.54 -9.30 -12.53
C SER A 40 11.78 -9.29 -11.64
N ARG A 41 12.53 -8.19 -11.61
CA ARG A 41 13.71 -8.05 -10.74
C ARG A 41 13.34 -8.05 -9.26
N TYR A 42 12.07 -7.76 -8.95
CA TYR A 42 11.51 -7.76 -7.61
C TYR A 42 10.71 -9.03 -7.30
N VAL A 43 10.67 -9.99 -8.23
CA VAL A 43 10.10 -11.32 -8.01
C VAL A 43 11.28 -12.29 -7.85
N PRO A 44 11.94 -12.35 -6.68
CA PRO A 44 12.95 -13.37 -6.45
C PRO A 44 12.32 -14.76 -6.55
N ASP A 45 13.09 -15.76 -6.97
CA ASP A 45 12.66 -17.17 -7.09
C ASP A 45 12.32 -17.84 -5.72
N ALA A 46 12.30 -17.10 -4.62
CA ALA A 46 12.05 -17.62 -3.28
C ALA A 46 11.08 -16.76 -2.47
N VAL A 47 10.24 -17.47 -1.73
CA VAL A 47 9.09 -17.07 -0.91
C VAL A 47 9.49 -16.19 0.29
N VAL A 48 8.49 -15.55 0.90
CA VAL A 48 8.35 -15.13 2.31
C VAL A 48 8.43 -13.62 2.54
N GLY A 49 7.30 -13.03 2.96
CA GLY A 49 7.29 -11.65 3.45
C GLY A 49 5.97 -10.88 3.31
N GLY A 50 4.86 -11.52 2.98
CA GLY A 50 3.56 -10.88 3.11
C GLY A 50 2.47 -11.75 2.53
N SER A 51 1.43 -12.00 3.32
CA SER A 51 0.22 -12.72 2.95
C SER A 51 -0.33 -12.31 1.58
N TYR A 52 -0.10 -13.14 0.56
CA TYR A 52 -0.85 -13.02 -0.69
C TYR A 52 -1.75 -14.23 -0.87
N LYS A 53 -3.01 -13.95 -1.17
CA LYS A 53 -3.92 -14.88 -1.84
C LYS A 53 -4.40 -14.17 -3.11
N TYR A 54 -3.52 -13.95 -4.08
CA TYR A 54 -4.03 -13.93 -5.46
C TYR A 54 -4.31 -15.36 -5.83
N ASP A 55 -5.57 -15.65 -6.14
CA ASP A 55 -5.91 -16.92 -6.71
C ASP A 55 -5.45 -16.99 -8.18
N SER A 56 -5.25 -18.20 -8.68
CA SER A 56 -4.83 -18.41 -10.06
C SER A 56 -5.89 -18.01 -11.09
N THR A 57 -7.14 -17.75 -10.67
CA THR A 57 -8.24 -17.31 -11.54
C THR A 57 -8.15 -15.82 -11.89
N ASP A 58 -7.72 -14.96 -10.96
CA ASP A 58 -7.45 -13.54 -11.21
C ASP A 58 -6.23 -13.33 -12.12
N ALA A 59 -5.27 -14.25 -12.07
CA ALA A 59 -4.08 -14.21 -12.91
C ALA A 59 -4.31 -14.68 -14.36
N LEU A 60 -5.38 -15.43 -14.62
CA LEU A 60 -5.59 -16.08 -15.92
C LEU A 60 -5.78 -15.10 -17.10
N PRO A 61 -6.56 -14.01 -17.00
CA PRO A 61 -6.69 -13.03 -18.08
C PRO A 61 -5.35 -12.36 -18.41
N TYR A 62 -4.59 -11.96 -17.40
CA TYR A 62 -3.27 -11.35 -17.58
C TYR A 62 -2.23 -12.34 -18.09
N ALA A 63 -2.29 -13.61 -17.69
CA ALA A 63 -1.43 -14.66 -18.22
C ALA A 63 -1.66 -14.89 -19.72
N LYS A 64 -2.93 -14.85 -20.18
CA LYS A 64 -3.25 -14.90 -21.61
C LYS A 64 -2.70 -13.68 -22.34
N LYS A 65 -2.86 -12.48 -21.78
CA LYS A 65 -2.34 -11.23 -22.36
C LYS A 65 -0.81 -11.24 -22.47
N LEU A 66 -0.12 -11.66 -21.41
CA LEU A 66 1.34 -11.81 -21.38
C LEU A 66 1.83 -12.83 -22.40
N LYS A 67 1.20 -14.00 -22.50
CA LYS A 67 1.57 -15.02 -23.50
C LYS A 67 1.50 -14.54 -24.94
N ASN A 68 0.63 -13.57 -25.23
CA ASN A 68 0.51 -12.96 -26.55
C ASN A 68 1.60 -11.91 -26.83
N THR A 69 2.47 -11.59 -25.86
CA THR A 69 3.64 -10.72 -26.06
C THR A 69 4.87 -11.54 -26.44
N LEU A 70 5.81 -10.91 -27.16
CA LEU A 70 7.09 -11.50 -27.58
C LEU A 70 7.91 -12.10 -26.42
N TYR A 71 7.75 -11.57 -25.20
CA TYR A 71 8.52 -11.97 -24.02
C TYR A 71 7.78 -12.96 -23.11
N GLY A 72 6.50 -13.24 -23.36
CA GLY A 72 5.64 -13.95 -22.41
C GLY A 72 5.28 -15.40 -22.74
N GLN A 73 5.65 -15.92 -23.92
CA GLN A 73 5.25 -17.25 -24.39
C GLN A 73 5.64 -18.40 -23.44
N ASN A 74 6.74 -18.24 -22.70
CA ASN A 74 7.29 -19.25 -21.79
C ASN A 74 7.02 -18.99 -20.31
N LEU A 75 6.25 -17.96 -19.96
CA LEU A 75 5.99 -17.63 -18.56
C LEU A 75 4.93 -18.57 -17.97
N SER A 76 5.23 -19.12 -16.78
CA SER A 76 4.27 -19.93 -16.04
C SER A 76 3.19 -19.06 -15.40
N VAL A 77 1.99 -19.62 -15.21
CA VAL A 77 0.89 -18.91 -14.53
C VAL A 77 1.29 -18.49 -13.12
N LYS A 78 2.08 -19.32 -12.42
CA LYS A 78 2.63 -19.00 -11.09
C LYS A 78 3.48 -17.73 -11.13
N TYR A 79 4.36 -17.62 -12.12
CA TYR A 79 5.20 -16.44 -12.28
C TYR A 79 4.39 -15.18 -12.60
N VAL A 80 3.36 -15.29 -13.45
CA VAL A 80 2.45 -14.18 -13.75
C VAL A 80 1.70 -13.72 -12.50
N ALA A 81 1.23 -14.65 -11.67
CA ALA A 81 0.58 -14.31 -10.40
C ALA A 81 1.54 -13.54 -9.47
N SER A 82 2.82 -13.92 -9.41
CA SER A 82 3.82 -13.20 -8.63
C SER A 82 4.12 -11.80 -9.18
N LEU A 83 4.10 -11.59 -10.50
CA LEU A 83 4.22 -10.25 -11.08
C LEU A 83 3.01 -9.36 -10.71
N LEU A 84 1.80 -9.91 -10.77
CA LEU A 84 0.58 -9.20 -10.35
C LEU A 84 0.63 -8.82 -8.88
N ASP A 85 1.09 -9.74 -8.02
CA ASP A 85 1.30 -9.47 -6.60
C ASP A 85 2.25 -8.31 -6.37
N MET A 86 3.43 -8.38 -6.99
CA MET A 86 4.44 -7.35 -6.84
C MET A 86 3.97 -6.00 -7.37
N TRP A 87 3.21 -6.00 -8.46
CA TRP A 87 2.61 -4.79 -9.01
C TRP A 87 1.62 -4.15 -8.03
N ASP A 88 0.71 -4.93 -7.47
CA ASP A 88 -0.27 -4.47 -6.48
C ASP A 88 0.42 -3.90 -5.24
N ARG A 89 1.44 -4.59 -4.70
CA ARG A 89 2.26 -4.06 -3.59
C ARG A 89 2.95 -2.76 -3.95
N ALA A 90 3.54 -2.66 -5.13
CA ALA A 90 4.18 -1.44 -5.58
C ALA A 90 3.19 -0.26 -5.73
N CYS A 91 1.93 -0.53 -6.06
CA CYS A 91 0.89 0.49 -6.08
C CYS A 91 0.47 0.94 -4.67
N GLN A 92 0.68 0.11 -3.65
CA GLN A 92 0.37 0.41 -2.25
C GLN A 92 1.53 1.10 -1.51
N LEU A 93 2.74 1.05 -2.06
CA LEU A 93 3.94 1.67 -1.49
C LEU A 93 4.15 3.09 -2.04
N PHE A 94 4.44 4.03 -1.14
CA PHE A 94 4.56 5.45 -1.47
C PHE A 94 5.90 6.00 -0.99
N HIS A 95 6.51 6.85 -1.79
CA HIS A 95 7.80 7.45 -1.50
C HIS A 95 7.65 8.47 -0.36
N THR A 96 8.48 8.34 0.66
CA THR A 96 8.52 9.15 1.90
C THR A 96 8.49 10.67 1.68
N VAL A 97 9.22 11.17 0.67
CA VAL A 97 9.32 12.61 0.35
C VAL A 97 8.33 13.10 -0.72
N THR A 98 8.25 12.42 -1.86
CA THR A 98 7.49 12.89 -3.03
C THR A 98 6.02 12.49 -2.97
N GLY A 99 5.69 11.45 -2.19
CA GLY A 99 4.35 10.86 -2.17
C GLY A 99 3.97 10.16 -3.49
N THR A 100 4.95 9.89 -4.38
CA THR A 100 4.75 9.09 -5.60
C THR A 100 4.68 7.61 -5.22
N CYS A 101 3.93 6.80 -5.97
CA CYS A 101 3.92 5.37 -5.70
C CYS A 101 5.21 4.70 -6.22
N LEU A 102 5.59 3.59 -5.59
CA LEU A 102 6.73 2.79 -6.05
C LEU A 102 6.52 2.29 -7.49
N ALA A 103 5.28 1.99 -7.87
CA ALA A 103 4.93 1.56 -9.22
C ALA A 103 5.38 2.55 -10.31
N ASP A 104 5.30 3.87 -10.07
CA ASP A 104 5.78 4.89 -11.02
C ASP A 104 7.32 4.90 -11.09
N ASP A 105 7.98 4.69 -9.96
CA ASP A 105 9.43 4.70 -9.83
C ASP A 105 10.10 3.43 -10.41
N ILE A 106 9.40 2.29 -10.44
CA ILE A 106 9.88 1.03 -11.07
C ILE A 106 10.23 1.22 -12.55
N PHE A 107 9.52 2.11 -13.24
CA PHE A 107 9.69 2.28 -14.69
C PHE A 107 10.46 3.53 -15.08
N THR A 108 10.56 4.51 -14.19
CA THR A 108 11.27 5.76 -14.45
C THR A 108 12.65 5.79 -13.83
N SER A 109 12.85 5.13 -12.67
CA SER A 109 14.13 5.16 -11.98
C SER A 109 15.09 4.06 -12.44
N LYS A 110 16.38 4.42 -12.52
CA LYS A 110 17.48 3.45 -12.73
C LYS A 110 17.76 2.63 -11.48
N LYS A 111 17.40 3.12 -10.30
CA LYS A 111 17.66 2.46 -9.01
C LYS A 111 16.54 2.79 -8.01
N ILE A 112 15.99 1.75 -7.40
CA ILE A 112 15.01 1.87 -6.34
C ILE A 112 15.68 1.56 -5.02
N TYR A 113 15.41 2.41 -4.03
CA TYR A 113 15.82 2.26 -2.66
C TYR A 113 14.56 1.96 -1.85
N SER A 114 14.31 0.68 -1.56
CA SER A 114 13.07 0.22 -0.94
C SER A 114 12.81 0.87 0.42
N GLU A 115 13.87 1.26 1.13
CA GLU A 115 13.81 1.99 2.41
C GLU A 115 13.19 3.40 2.31
N LEU A 116 13.02 3.91 1.08
CA LEU A 116 12.39 5.21 0.84
C LEU A 116 10.88 5.12 0.63
N TYR A 117 10.28 3.94 0.78
CA TYR A 117 8.85 3.72 0.56
C TYR A 117 8.16 3.13 1.78
N PHE A 118 6.90 3.53 1.99
CA PHE A 118 6.05 3.09 3.09
C PHE A 118 4.66 2.70 2.58
N TYR A 119 3.89 1.92 3.35
CA TYR A 119 2.52 1.55 2.96
C TYR A 119 1.54 2.73 3.05
N ASN A 120 0.68 2.90 2.04
CA ASN A 120 -0.42 3.87 2.07
C ASN A 120 -1.67 3.38 2.79
N THR A 121 -1.47 2.51 3.78
CA THR A 121 -2.52 2.06 4.69
C THR A 121 -2.03 2.22 6.10
N ASN A 122 -2.92 2.67 6.97
CA ASN A 122 -2.63 2.77 8.38
C ASN A 122 -2.43 1.38 8.97
N THR A 123 -1.32 1.17 9.67
CA THR A 123 -1.01 -0.07 10.39
C THR A 123 -0.98 0.14 11.90
N SER A 124 -1.29 1.35 12.36
CA SER A 124 -1.29 1.72 13.77
C SER A 124 -2.65 1.38 14.40
N ASP A 125 -2.59 0.88 15.63
CA ASP A 125 -3.77 0.63 16.45
C ASP A 125 -4.21 1.88 17.23
N PHE A 126 -3.28 2.82 17.47
CA PHE A 126 -3.52 4.03 18.27
C PHE A 126 -3.76 5.29 17.41
N ILE A 127 -2.91 5.55 16.44
CA ILE A 127 -2.96 6.70 15.52
C ILE A 127 -3.85 6.35 14.33
N THR A 128 -5.16 6.24 14.57
CA THR A 128 -6.14 5.87 13.53
C THR A 128 -6.34 6.98 12.50
N ASP A 129 -6.94 6.64 11.34
CA ASP A 129 -7.26 7.63 10.31
C ASP A 129 -8.19 8.75 10.83
N GLU A 130 -9.05 8.47 11.80
CA GLU A 130 -9.92 9.46 12.43
C GLU A 130 -9.10 10.49 13.23
N ILE A 131 -8.12 10.03 14.01
CA ILE A 131 -7.19 10.90 14.74
C ILE A 131 -6.40 11.79 13.79
N ILE A 132 -5.94 11.22 12.66
CA ILE A 132 -5.21 11.99 11.64
C ILE A 132 -6.10 13.07 11.03
N GLU A 133 -7.37 12.79 10.73
CA GLU A 133 -8.30 13.79 10.21
C GLU A 133 -8.62 14.89 11.25
N LEU A 134 -8.78 14.56 12.54
CA LEU A 134 -8.91 15.56 13.59
C LEU A 134 -7.69 16.49 13.63
N VAL A 135 -6.48 15.93 13.58
CA VAL A 135 -5.23 16.71 13.53
C VAL A 135 -5.19 17.60 12.29
N LYS A 136 -5.58 17.08 11.13
CA LYS A 136 -5.62 17.85 9.88
C LYS A 136 -6.50 19.09 10.00
N GLU A 137 -7.64 18.99 10.68
CA GLU A 137 -8.54 20.12 10.90
C GLU A 137 -8.00 21.13 11.92
N LYS A 138 -7.46 20.65 13.06
CA LYS A 138 -7.18 21.51 14.23
C LYS A 138 -5.85 21.21 14.95
N HIS A 139 -4.79 20.84 14.23
CA HIS A 139 -3.48 20.47 14.79
C HIS A 139 -2.94 21.45 15.85
N ARG A 140 -3.11 22.76 15.68
CA ARG A 140 -2.64 23.77 16.66
C ARG A 140 -3.35 23.65 18.00
N SER A 141 -4.65 23.36 18.00
CA SER A 141 -5.43 23.20 19.23
C SER A 141 -5.00 21.93 19.95
N TYR A 142 -4.92 20.81 19.21
CA TYR A 142 -4.54 19.52 19.79
C TYR A 142 -3.12 19.52 20.32
N SER A 143 -2.15 20.15 19.63
CA SER A 143 -0.76 20.25 20.11
C SER A 143 -0.60 20.92 21.49
N ARG A 144 -1.62 21.66 21.97
CA ARG A 144 -1.64 22.32 23.28
C ARG A 144 -2.39 21.52 24.35
N LYS A 145 -3.13 20.47 23.96
CA LYS A 145 -3.94 19.62 24.83
C LYS A 145 -3.26 18.30 25.19
N ALA A 146 -2.18 17.96 24.50
CA ALA A 146 -1.45 16.72 24.71
C ALA A 146 -0.98 16.56 26.16
N ASP A 147 -1.40 15.46 26.78
CA ASP A 147 -0.87 14.96 28.04
C ASP A 147 0.35 14.06 27.83
N GLU A 148 1.09 13.80 28.91
CA GLU A 148 2.37 13.07 28.88
C GLU A 148 2.21 11.59 28.49
N ASP A 149 1.13 10.93 28.94
CA ASP A 149 0.86 9.52 28.65
C ASP A 149 0.51 9.30 27.18
N SER A 150 -0.30 10.20 26.61
CA SER A 150 -0.65 10.19 25.19
C SER A 150 0.56 10.51 24.30
N ILE A 151 1.47 11.38 24.74
CA ILE A 151 2.73 11.66 24.03
C ILE A 151 3.59 10.39 23.96
N LEU A 152 3.80 9.73 25.09
CA LEU A 152 4.61 8.50 25.15
C LEU A 152 4.04 7.40 24.26
N SER A 153 2.71 7.25 24.23
CA SER A 153 2.02 6.26 23.38
C SER A 153 2.28 6.51 21.89
N VAL A 154 2.21 7.77 21.45
CA VAL A 154 2.48 8.16 20.05
C VAL A 154 3.96 8.03 19.69
N GLU A 155 4.87 8.42 20.59
CA GLU A 155 6.31 8.28 20.37
C GLU A 155 6.72 6.81 20.19
N HIS A 156 6.14 5.91 20.98
CA HIS A 156 6.44 4.47 20.89
C HIS A 156 6.13 3.89 19.51
N GLU A 157 4.97 4.22 18.91
CA GLU A 157 4.65 3.74 17.57
C GLU A 157 5.53 4.37 16.47
N PHE A 158 5.87 5.65 16.63
CA PHE A 158 6.71 6.37 15.67
C PHE A 158 8.18 5.93 15.72
N GLU A 159 8.70 5.57 16.89
CA GLU A 159 10.05 5.02 17.04
C GLU A 159 10.18 3.60 16.47
N ILE A 160 9.11 2.80 16.57
CA ILE A 160 9.11 1.40 16.11
C ILE A 160 8.86 1.30 14.60
N ASN A 161 8.06 2.19 14.02
CA ASN A 161 7.63 2.07 12.64
C ASN A 161 7.82 3.39 11.85
N PRO A 162 8.87 3.52 11.01
CA PRO A 162 9.01 4.69 10.15
C PRO A 162 7.87 4.82 9.14
N ASP A 163 7.18 3.73 8.78
CA ASP A 163 6.08 3.75 7.83
C ASP A 163 4.90 4.56 8.35
N ILE A 164 4.56 4.45 9.64
CA ILE A 164 3.43 5.20 10.21
C ILE A 164 3.70 6.70 10.20
N TYR A 165 4.95 7.11 10.47
CA TYR A 165 5.33 8.51 10.44
C TYR A 165 5.11 9.12 9.06
N TYR A 166 5.59 8.47 8.00
CA TYR A 166 5.43 8.97 6.63
C TYR A 166 4.00 8.82 6.12
N TYR A 167 3.27 7.79 6.54
CA TYR A 167 1.84 7.66 6.28
C TYR A 167 1.04 8.84 6.84
N VAL A 168 1.26 9.18 8.11
CA VAL A 168 0.60 10.31 8.77
C VAL A 168 0.94 11.63 8.05
N LEU A 169 2.22 11.87 7.70
CA LEU A 169 2.60 13.05 6.92
C LEU A 169 1.89 13.12 5.56
N GLY A 170 1.82 11.99 4.86
CA GLY A 170 1.13 11.86 3.59
C GLY A 170 -0.35 12.24 3.69
N LYS A 171 -1.04 11.74 4.72
CA LYS A 171 -2.47 12.01 4.97
C LYS A 171 -2.75 13.44 5.39
N LEU A 172 -1.86 14.04 6.19
CA LEU A 172 -1.93 15.45 6.56
C LEU A 172 -1.62 16.38 5.38
N GLY A 173 -1.01 15.86 4.31
CA GLY A 173 -0.53 16.67 3.17
C GLY A 173 0.67 17.55 3.55
N TRP A 174 1.42 17.17 4.58
CA TRP A 174 2.54 17.95 5.09
C TRP A 174 3.85 17.42 4.51
N LYS A 175 4.65 18.31 3.92
CA LYS A 175 5.95 17.92 3.34
C LYS A 175 7.02 17.65 4.39
N ARG A 176 7.07 18.51 5.41
CA ARG A 176 8.00 18.41 6.55
C ARG A 176 7.37 19.09 7.76
N VAL A 177 7.53 18.49 8.92
CA VAL A 177 7.11 19.04 10.20
C VAL A 177 8.14 18.63 11.25
N LYS A 178 8.27 19.38 12.34
CA LYS A 178 9.09 18.94 13.47
C LYS A 178 8.44 17.71 14.09
N HIS A 179 9.20 16.63 14.26
CA HIS A 179 8.70 15.38 14.81
C HIS A 179 7.91 15.58 16.11
N ASN A 180 8.51 16.27 17.09
CA ASN A 180 7.89 16.54 18.39
C ASN A 180 6.59 17.37 18.28
N TYR A 181 6.44 18.17 17.22
CA TYR A 181 5.20 18.91 17.00
C TYR A 181 4.08 18.00 16.50
N LEU A 182 4.42 17.09 15.57
CA LEU A 182 3.47 16.10 15.07
C LEU A 182 3.03 15.16 16.18
N VAL A 183 3.98 14.65 16.97
CA VAL A 183 3.70 13.83 18.16
C VAL A 183 2.70 14.53 19.07
N LYS A 184 2.96 15.79 19.46
CA LYS A 184 2.02 16.56 20.30
C LYS A 184 0.66 16.76 19.66
N ALA A 185 0.61 17.00 18.36
CA ALA A 185 -0.67 17.19 17.68
C ALA A 185 -1.52 15.92 17.68
N LEU A 186 -0.90 14.75 17.45
CA LEU A 186 -1.57 13.44 17.49
C LEU A 186 -1.96 13.06 18.91
N ALA A 187 -1.03 13.19 19.86
CA ALA A 187 -1.27 12.91 21.27
C ALA A 187 -2.46 13.72 21.81
N GLY A 188 -2.49 15.03 21.55
CA GLY A 188 -3.60 15.85 22.03
C GLY A 188 -4.93 15.62 21.32
N ALA A 189 -4.95 14.90 20.19
CA ALA A 189 -6.18 14.45 19.54
C ALA A 189 -6.68 13.11 20.10
N LEU A 190 -5.83 12.36 20.81
CA LEU A 190 -6.18 11.19 21.59
C LEU A 190 -6.77 11.56 22.96
N SER A 191 -6.34 12.70 23.52
CA SER A 191 -6.82 13.29 24.79
C SER A 191 -8.23 13.92 24.70
#